data_AF-A0A3G6S8M6-F1
#
_entry.id   AF-A0A3G6S8M6-F1
#
_cell.length_a   1.000
_cell.length_b   1.000
_cell.length_c   1.000
_cell.angle_alpha   90.00
_cell.angle_beta   90.00
_cell.angle_gamma   90.00
#
_symmetry.space_group_name_H-M   'P 1'
#
loop_
_entity.id
_entity.type
_entity.pdbx_description
1 polymer ?
#
loop_
_entity_poly.entity_id
_entity_poly.type
_entity_poly.pdbx_seq_one_letter_code
_entity_poly.pdbx_strand_id
1 'polypeptide(L)'
;MKIKKIEFPARSILSQGREKFDYMDSFEGGLVGNGQNFNITQIGKAFFTSGPKWGKKMFAIRNKMVGLFGLKTGAETDPEKDADSFTCEVGECIGIFKVLDKTSNEIILGEDDKHLDFRISLLFDKNQGGQDENSLTISTTVKFHNWLGVLYFLPVRPFHKLIVPAMLKNIIGKLESAA
;
A
#
# COMPACT_ATOMS: atom_id res chain seq x y z
N MET A 1 2.48 19.19 3.96
CA MET A 1 3.42 18.09 3.61
C MET A 1 3.45 17.84 2.11
N LYS A 2 4.65 17.66 1.53
CA LYS A 2 4.84 17.35 0.09
C LYS A 2 5.10 15.85 -0.07
N ILE A 3 4.32 15.19 -0.93
CA ILE A 3 4.61 13.83 -1.40
C ILE A 3 5.43 13.94 -2.69
N LYS A 4 6.50 13.15 -2.78
CA LYS A 4 7.37 13.11 -3.97
C LYS A 4 7.26 11.73 -4.60
N LYS A 5 7.25 11.69 -5.92
CA LYS A 5 7.49 10.44 -6.64
C LYS A 5 9.00 10.19 -6.64
N ILE A 6 9.41 8.97 -6.31
CA ILE A 6 10.82 8.57 -6.26
C ILE A 6 11.07 7.34 -7.14
N GLU A 7 12.33 6.99 -7.32
CA GLU A 7 12.71 5.69 -7.89
C GLU A 7 12.37 4.55 -6.91
N PHE A 8 12.28 3.33 -7.44
CA PHE A 8 11.96 2.17 -6.63
C PHE A 8 13.05 1.93 -5.58
N PRO A 9 12.72 1.86 -4.27
CA PRO A 9 13.74 1.77 -3.23
C PRO A 9 14.54 0.47 -3.32
N ALA A 10 15.86 0.56 -3.56
CA ALA A 10 16.77 -0.60 -3.64
C ALA A 10 16.94 -1.38 -2.33
N ARG A 11 16.43 -0.84 -1.22
CA ARG A 11 16.40 -1.49 0.10
C ARG A 11 15.11 -2.26 0.37
N SER A 12 14.06 -2.07 -0.46
CA SER A 12 12.79 -2.79 -0.31
C SER A 12 13.00 -4.29 -0.53
N ILE A 13 12.31 -5.14 0.23
CA ILE A 13 12.26 -6.59 0.02
C ILE A 13 11.89 -6.91 -1.44
N LEU A 14 10.97 -6.14 -2.04
CA LEU A 14 10.55 -6.32 -3.44
C LEU A 14 11.66 -6.04 -4.46
N SER A 15 12.67 -5.25 -4.10
CA SER A 15 13.82 -4.97 -4.97
C SER A 15 14.89 -6.05 -4.92
N GLN A 16 14.90 -6.86 -3.86
CA GLN A 16 15.86 -7.97 -3.68
C GLN A 16 15.45 -9.21 -4.48
N GLY A 17 14.18 -9.29 -4.91
CA GLY A 17 13.69 -10.33 -5.80
C GLY A 17 14.26 -10.19 -7.22
N ARG A 18 14.48 -11.32 -7.90
CA ARG A 18 14.80 -11.36 -9.35
C ARG A 18 13.57 -11.16 -10.24
N GLU A 19 12.41 -10.84 -9.65
CA GLU A 19 11.17 -10.68 -10.40
C GLU A 19 11.18 -9.40 -11.22
N LYS A 20 10.82 -9.54 -12.50
CA LYS A 20 10.55 -8.40 -13.38
C LYS A 20 9.08 -8.05 -13.26
N PHE A 21 8.80 -6.79 -12.92
CA PHE A 21 7.46 -6.24 -12.86
C PHE A 21 7.14 -5.47 -14.15
N ASP A 22 5.91 -5.58 -14.64
CA ASP A 22 5.44 -4.85 -15.83
C ASP A 22 5.08 -3.40 -15.51
N TYR A 23 4.78 -3.11 -14.24
CA TYR A 23 4.58 -1.78 -13.72
C TYR A 23 5.18 -1.63 -12.32
N MET A 24 5.73 -0.45 -12.07
CA MET A 24 6.16 -0.01 -10.74
C MET A 24 5.98 1.49 -10.55
N ASP A 25 5.62 1.91 -9.34
CA ASP A 25 5.77 3.28 -8.87
C ASP A 25 6.11 3.32 -7.38
N SER A 26 6.68 4.45 -6.96
CA SER A 26 7.07 4.71 -5.58
C SER A 26 6.81 6.16 -5.23
N PHE A 27 6.21 6.38 -4.06
CA PHE A 27 5.92 7.69 -3.52
C PHE A 27 6.42 7.78 -2.09
N GLU A 28 7.12 8.86 -1.77
CA GLU A 28 7.72 9.12 -0.47
C GLU A 28 7.17 10.40 0.14
N GLY A 29 6.95 10.37 1.46
CA GLY A 29 6.67 11.53 2.28
C GLY A 29 7.54 11.51 3.54
N GLY A 30 7.97 12.69 3.98
CA GLY A 30 8.60 12.86 5.30
C GLY A 30 7.56 12.67 6.40
N LEU A 31 7.96 12.02 7.50
CA LEU A 31 7.16 11.70 8.66
C LEU A 31 7.90 12.24 9.90
N VAL A 32 7.34 13.27 10.53
CA VAL A 32 7.95 13.88 11.71
C VAL A 32 7.58 13.06 12.95
N GLY A 33 8.59 12.55 13.63
CA GLY A 33 8.39 11.67 14.79
C GLY A 33 8.10 12.39 16.10
N ASN A 34 8.53 13.65 16.26
CA ASN A 34 8.49 14.36 17.55
C ASN A 34 9.02 13.52 18.74
N GLY A 35 10.06 12.71 18.51
CA GLY A 35 10.62 11.77 19.51
C GLY A 35 9.87 10.43 19.64
N GLN A 36 8.79 10.21 18.90
CA GLN A 36 8.10 8.92 18.83
C GLN A 36 8.78 7.94 17.87
N ASN A 37 8.74 6.67 18.26
CA ASN A 37 9.24 5.57 17.48
C ASN A 37 8.07 4.82 16.82
N PHE A 38 7.82 5.09 15.53
CA PHE A 38 6.76 4.40 14.80
C PHE A 38 7.12 2.92 14.57
N ASN A 39 6.17 2.04 14.86
CA ASN A 39 6.24 0.62 14.51
C ASN A 39 5.58 0.39 13.15
N ILE A 40 6.15 -0.51 12.35
CA ILE A 40 5.59 -0.90 11.05
C ILE A 40 4.15 -1.41 11.13
N THR A 41 3.75 -2.08 12.23
CA THR A 41 2.36 -2.50 12.43
C THR A 41 1.41 -1.29 12.50
N GLN A 42 1.81 -0.20 13.16
CA GLN A 42 1.00 1.03 13.23
C GLN A 42 0.84 1.65 11.84
N ILE A 43 1.90 1.65 11.04
CA ILE A 43 1.89 2.11 9.65
C ILE A 43 0.96 1.24 8.80
N GLY A 44 1.02 -0.08 8.97
CA GLY A 44 0.10 -1.02 8.32
C GLY A 44 -1.37 -0.78 8.67
N LYS A 45 -1.71 -0.56 9.95
CA LYS A 45 -3.07 -0.18 10.36
C LYS A 45 -3.51 1.17 9.78
N ALA A 46 -2.60 2.14 9.76
CA ALA A 46 -2.87 3.45 9.18
C ALA A 46 -3.19 3.33 7.68
N PHE A 47 -2.50 2.45 6.94
CA PHE A 47 -2.78 2.20 5.52
C PHE A 47 -4.25 1.84 5.27
N PHE A 48 -4.82 0.88 6.02
CA PHE A 48 -6.20 0.42 5.84
C PHE A 48 -7.25 1.49 6.16
N THR A 49 -6.90 2.45 7.00
CA THR A 49 -7.82 3.49 7.47
C THR A 49 -7.61 4.85 6.79
N SER A 50 -6.62 4.97 5.90
CA SER A 50 -6.22 6.26 5.28
C SER A 50 -6.59 6.41 3.80
N GLY A 51 -7.26 5.41 3.22
CA GLY A 51 -7.76 5.49 1.85
C GLY A 51 -8.75 6.66 1.66
N PRO A 52 -8.60 7.49 0.62
CA PRO A 52 -9.51 8.62 0.40
C PRO A 52 -10.95 8.13 0.15
N LYS A 53 -11.95 8.90 0.61
CA LYS A 53 -13.38 8.52 0.50
C LYS A 53 -13.80 8.16 -0.93
N TRP A 54 -13.29 8.88 -1.94
CA TRP A 54 -13.56 8.59 -3.34
C TRP A 54 -12.82 7.33 -3.83
N GLY A 55 -11.65 7.03 -3.29
CA GLY A 55 -10.93 5.78 -3.55
C GLY A 55 -11.70 4.57 -3.05
N LYS A 56 -12.31 4.65 -1.85
CA LYS A 56 -13.23 3.62 -1.34
C LYS A 56 -14.40 3.37 -2.29
N LYS A 57 -15.01 4.43 -2.85
CA LYS A 57 -16.08 4.31 -3.85
C LYS A 57 -15.61 3.63 -5.14
N MET A 58 -14.43 4.01 -5.66
CA MET A 58 -13.85 3.38 -6.86
C MET A 58 -13.59 1.89 -6.65
N PHE A 59 -13.12 1.50 -5.47
CA PHE A 59 -12.89 0.10 -5.12
C PHE A 59 -14.21 -0.70 -5.06
N ALA A 60 -15.26 -0.12 -4.48
CA ALA A 60 -16.60 -0.74 -4.48
C ALA A 60 -17.15 -0.92 -5.90
N ILE A 61 -16.99 0.09 -6.77
CA ILE A 61 -17.37 -0.01 -8.19
C ILE A 61 -16.58 -1.11 -8.88
N ARG A 62 -15.24 -1.19 -8.66
CA ARG A 62 -14.39 -2.26 -9.18
C ARG A 62 -14.92 -3.63 -8.76
N ASN A 63 -15.19 -3.84 -7.48
CA ASN A 63 -15.67 -5.14 -6.98
C ASN A 63 -17.00 -5.53 -7.62
N LYS A 64 -17.92 -4.59 -7.78
CA LYS A 64 -19.21 -4.83 -8.45
C LYS A 64 -19.04 -5.21 -9.92
N MET A 65 -18.13 -4.56 -10.65
CA MET A 65 -17.88 -4.86 -12.06
C MET A 65 -17.18 -6.20 -12.26
N VAL A 66 -16.21 -6.53 -11.41
CA VAL A 66 -15.32 -7.68 -11.61
C VAL A 66 -15.80 -8.97 -10.93
N GLY A 67 -16.72 -8.89 -9.97
CA GLY A 67 -17.24 -10.06 -9.25
C GLY A 67 -17.90 -11.09 -10.18
N LEU A 68 -18.57 -10.62 -11.23
CA LEU A 68 -19.18 -11.48 -12.26
C LEU A 68 -18.15 -12.18 -13.16
N PHE A 69 -16.92 -11.68 -13.21
CA PHE A 69 -15.82 -12.25 -13.98
C PHE A 69 -14.94 -13.19 -13.15
N GLY A 70 -15.35 -13.49 -11.90
CA GLY A 70 -14.65 -14.41 -11.02
C GLY A 70 -13.26 -13.94 -10.60
N LEU A 71 -13.04 -12.62 -10.55
CA LEU A 71 -11.87 -12.01 -9.92
C LEU A 71 -12.05 -11.96 -8.41
N LYS A 72 -10.96 -11.94 -7.66
CA LYS A 72 -11.02 -11.85 -6.20
C LYS A 72 -11.60 -10.49 -5.80
N THR A 73 -12.73 -10.51 -5.12
CA THR A 73 -13.32 -9.34 -4.46
C THR A 73 -13.17 -9.56 -2.97
N GLY A 74 -12.49 -8.64 -2.27
CA GLY A 74 -12.43 -8.70 -0.81
C GLY A 74 -13.83 -8.75 -0.21
N ALA A 75 -14.00 -9.41 0.94
CA ALA A 75 -15.27 -9.37 1.66
C ALA A 75 -15.68 -7.91 1.95
N GLU A 76 -16.98 -7.64 2.14
CA GLU A 76 -17.46 -6.33 2.61
C GLU A 76 -17.01 -6.13 4.07
N THR A 77 -15.74 -5.78 4.22
CA THR A 77 -15.06 -5.52 5.50
C THR A 77 -15.18 -4.05 5.82
N ASP A 78 -15.56 -3.72 7.07
CA ASP A 78 -15.42 -2.38 7.60
C ASP A 78 -13.95 -2.18 8.00
N PRO A 79 -13.15 -1.46 7.19
CA PRO A 79 -11.70 -1.41 7.40
C PRO A 79 -11.32 -0.78 8.74
N GLU A 80 -12.21 0.00 9.35
CA GLU A 80 -11.99 0.61 10.65
C GLU A 80 -12.13 -0.44 11.77
N LYS A 81 -13.14 -1.31 11.71
CA LYS A 81 -13.31 -2.39 12.68
C LYS A 81 -12.27 -3.50 12.52
N ASP A 82 -11.92 -3.82 11.28
CA ASP A 82 -10.98 -4.90 11.01
C ASP A 82 -9.53 -4.46 11.29
N ALA A 83 -9.19 -3.18 11.13
CA ALA A 83 -7.85 -2.68 11.47
C ALA A 83 -7.55 -2.69 12.98
N ASP A 84 -8.57 -2.64 13.85
CA ASP A 84 -8.37 -2.70 15.30
C ASP A 84 -7.87 -4.08 15.73
N SER A 85 -8.44 -5.15 15.18
CA SER A 85 -8.04 -6.55 15.47
C SER A 85 -6.87 -7.05 14.63
N PHE A 86 -6.58 -6.40 13.49
CA PHE A 86 -5.48 -6.78 12.59
C PHE A 86 -4.12 -6.60 13.25
N THR A 87 -3.26 -7.61 13.19
CA THR A 87 -1.92 -7.55 13.79
C THR A 87 -0.82 -7.26 12.76
N CYS A 88 -1.21 -7.21 11.48
CA CYS A 88 -0.34 -7.12 10.33
C CYS A 88 0.65 -8.28 10.29
N GLU A 89 0.23 -9.49 10.66
CA GLU A 89 1.10 -10.67 10.62
C GLU A 89 1.01 -11.41 9.27
N VAL A 90 2.09 -12.07 8.86
CA VAL A 90 2.15 -12.76 7.57
C VAL A 90 1.04 -13.80 7.48
N GLY A 91 0.28 -13.75 6.39
CA GLY A 91 -0.89 -14.59 6.17
C GLY A 91 -2.23 -13.94 6.52
N GLU A 92 -2.25 -12.88 7.34
CA GLU A 92 -3.48 -12.10 7.59
C GLU A 92 -3.91 -11.34 6.33
N CYS A 93 -5.20 -11.02 6.22
CA CYS A 93 -5.74 -10.25 5.10
C CYS A 93 -6.88 -9.32 5.50
N ILE A 94 -6.93 -8.13 4.91
CA ILE A 94 -8.10 -7.25 4.91
C ILE A 94 -8.50 -6.99 3.46
N GLY A 95 -9.73 -7.34 3.09
CA GLY A 95 -10.20 -7.25 1.71
C GLY A 95 -9.35 -8.11 0.77
N ILE A 96 -8.68 -7.48 -0.20
CA ILE A 96 -7.74 -8.16 -1.13
C ILE A 96 -6.28 -7.96 -0.73
N PHE A 97 -6.00 -7.34 0.42
CA PHE A 97 -4.63 -7.02 0.82
C PHE A 97 -4.16 -8.05 1.84
N LYS A 98 -3.51 -9.11 1.35
CA LYS A 98 -2.86 -10.11 2.18
C LYS A 98 -1.47 -9.65 2.59
N VAL A 99 -1.08 -9.85 3.84
CA VAL A 99 0.30 -9.66 4.30
C VAL A 99 1.13 -10.83 3.79
N LEU A 100 2.06 -10.53 2.89
CA LEU A 100 2.94 -11.51 2.26
C LEU A 100 4.30 -11.60 2.94
N ASP A 101 4.79 -10.47 3.43
CA ASP A 101 6.07 -10.39 4.15
C ASP A 101 6.06 -9.20 5.11
N LYS A 102 6.90 -9.28 6.16
CA LYS A 102 7.03 -8.26 7.19
C LYS A 102 8.41 -8.33 7.84
N THR A 103 9.04 -7.16 7.93
CA THR A 103 10.27 -6.93 8.71
C THR A 103 9.99 -5.88 9.79
N SER A 104 11.03 -5.42 10.49
CA SER A 104 10.90 -4.33 11.47
C SER A 104 10.53 -2.98 10.85
N ASN A 105 10.76 -2.81 9.55
CA ASN A 105 10.63 -1.51 8.87
C ASN A 105 9.91 -1.60 7.52
N GLU A 106 9.44 -2.77 7.11
CA GLU A 106 8.70 -2.95 5.86
C GLU A 106 7.55 -3.96 6.02
N ILE A 107 6.40 -3.67 5.41
CA ILE A 107 5.32 -4.65 5.21
C ILE A 107 5.03 -4.75 3.73
N ILE A 108 4.94 -5.99 3.23
CA ILE A 108 4.49 -6.29 1.88
C ILE A 108 3.05 -6.77 1.92
N LEU A 109 2.16 -5.99 1.30
CA LEU A 109 0.77 -6.34 1.07
C LEU A 109 0.60 -6.76 -0.39
N GLY A 110 -0.30 -7.68 -0.71
CA GLY A 110 -0.54 -8.04 -2.09
C GLY A 110 -1.59 -9.10 -2.27
N GLU A 111 -1.80 -9.47 -3.53
CA GLU A 111 -2.64 -10.60 -3.92
C GLU A 111 -2.20 -11.13 -5.27
N ASP A 112 -2.45 -12.43 -5.46
CA ASP A 112 -2.31 -13.10 -6.75
C ASP A 112 -3.69 -13.35 -7.34
N ASP A 113 -3.94 -12.84 -8.54
CA ASP A 113 -5.23 -12.99 -9.21
C ASP A 113 -5.04 -13.43 -10.67
N LYS A 114 -6.12 -13.89 -11.28
CA LYS A 114 -6.12 -14.49 -12.63
C LYS A 114 -5.58 -13.57 -13.72
N HIS A 115 -5.67 -12.25 -13.51
CA HIS A 115 -5.36 -11.24 -14.52
C HIS A 115 -4.02 -10.55 -14.25
N LEU A 116 -3.70 -10.33 -12.98
CA LEU A 116 -2.43 -9.75 -12.54
C LEU A 116 -2.17 -10.09 -11.07
N ASP A 117 -0.91 -10.01 -10.71
CA ASP A 117 -0.47 -9.95 -9.33
C ASP A 117 -0.12 -8.50 -8.99
N PHE A 118 -0.45 -8.06 -7.78
CA PHE A 118 0.03 -6.79 -7.26
C PHE A 118 0.74 -6.95 -5.94
N ARG A 119 1.73 -6.09 -5.71
CA ARG A 119 2.41 -5.94 -4.42
C ARG A 119 2.44 -4.48 -4.04
N ILE A 120 2.33 -4.21 -2.74
CA ILE A 120 2.42 -2.90 -2.13
C ILE A 120 3.44 -3.03 -1.00
N SER A 121 4.54 -2.31 -1.11
CA SER A 121 5.52 -2.15 -0.05
C SER A 121 5.19 -0.90 0.74
N LEU A 122 5.02 -1.04 2.05
CA LEU A 122 5.05 0.06 3.02
C LEU A 122 6.42 0.04 3.68
N LEU A 123 7.32 0.92 3.24
CA LEU A 123 8.71 0.95 3.70
C LEU A 123 8.91 2.19 4.58
N PHE A 124 9.29 1.95 5.83
CA PHE A 124 9.58 2.98 6.81
C PHE A 124 11.08 3.12 7.02
N ASP A 125 11.56 4.34 6.92
CA ASP A 125 12.98 4.65 7.04
C ASP A 125 13.22 5.65 8.14
N LYS A 126 13.87 5.15 9.19
CA LYS A 126 14.31 5.98 10.31
C LYS A 126 15.57 6.72 9.89
N ASN A 127 15.52 8.04 9.92
CA ASN A 127 16.69 8.84 9.64
C ASN A 127 17.59 8.85 10.88
N GLN A 128 18.75 8.19 10.78
CA GLN A 128 19.72 8.09 11.89
C GLN A 128 20.62 9.34 11.99
N GLY A 129 20.45 10.32 11.11
CA GLY A 129 21.38 11.44 10.90
C GLY A 129 21.07 12.75 11.65
N GLY A 130 20.21 12.75 12.68
CA GLY A 130 19.98 13.92 13.54
C GLY A 130 19.02 14.98 12.99
N GLN A 131 18.33 14.73 11.87
CA GLN A 131 17.12 15.43 11.49
C GLN A 131 15.94 14.52 11.88
N ASP A 132 14.99 15.02 12.67
CA ASP A 132 13.79 14.29 13.13
C ASP A 132 12.80 13.90 12.00
N GLU A 133 13.28 13.85 10.76
CA GLU A 133 12.53 13.54 9.55
C GLU A 133 12.77 12.09 9.16
N ASN A 134 11.91 11.19 9.64
CA ASN A 134 11.79 9.85 9.08
C ASN A 134 11.14 9.94 7.68
N SER A 135 11.23 8.88 6.88
CA SER A 135 10.45 8.80 5.64
C SER A 135 9.58 7.56 5.57
N LEU A 136 8.42 7.72 4.95
CA LEU A 136 7.52 6.62 4.62
C LEU A 136 7.36 6.57 3.11
N THR A 137 7.66 5.41 2.55
CA THR A 137 7.52 5.14 1.13
C THR A 137 6.43 4.09 0.89
N ILE A 138 5.54 4.37 -0.06
CA ILE A 138 4.63 3.37 -0.63
C ILE A 138 5.12 3.06 -2.03
N SER A 139 5.42 1.79 -2.29
CA SER A 139 5.73 1.31 -3.63
C SER A 139 4.70 0.31 -4.09
N THR A 140 4.23 0.42 -5.33
CA THR A 140 3.33 -0.57 -5.92
C THR A 140 4.01 -1.24 -7.11
N THR A 141 3.94 -2.57 -7.18
CA THR A 141 4.35 -3.32 -8.36
C THR A 141 3.19 -4.15 -8.90
N VAL A 142 3.18 -4.36 -10.21
CA VAL A 142 2.19 -5.21 -10.89
C VAL A 142 2.89 -6.09 -11.91
N LYS A 143 2.44 -7.34 -11.98
CA LYS A 143 2.84 -8.34 -12.96
C LYS A 143 1.60 -8.86 -13.67
N PHE A 144 1.54 -8.74 -14.99
CA PHE A 144 0.38 -9.18 -15.77
C PHE A 144 0.48 -10.66 -16.12
N HIS A 145 -0.64 -11.37 -16.04
CA HIS A 145 -0.72 -12.77 -16.45
C HIS A 145 -1.25 -12.93 -17.87
N ASN A 146 -2.02 -11.96 -18.37
CA ASN A 146 -2.66 -12.00 -19.67
C ASN A 146 -3.10 -10.59 -20.10
N TRP A 147 -3.66 -10.51 -21.31
CA TRP A 147 -4.17 -9.26 -21.89
C TRP A 147 -5.32 -8.63 -21.05
N LEU A 148 -6.09 -9.43 -20.31
CA LEU A 148 -7.11 -8.92 -19.40
C LEU A 148 -6.48 -8.13 -18.25
N GLY A 149 -5.32 -8.55 -17.75
CA GLY A 149 -4.52 -7.80 -16.77
C GLY A 149 -4.14 -6.42 -17.28
N VAL A 150 -3.63 -6.36 -18.52
CA VAL A 150 -3.26 -5.11 -19.17
C VAL A 150 -4.50 -4.21 -19.35
N LEU A 151 -5.58 -4.76 -19.90
CA LEU A 151 -6.82 -4.01 -20.15
C LEU A 151 -7.45 -3.49 -18.85
N TYR A 152 -7.42 -4.29 -17.79
CA TYR A 152 -7.88 -3.89 -16.46
C TYR A 152 -7.01 -2.77 -15.88
N PHE A 153 -5.69 -2.87 -16.03
CA PHE A 153 -4.77 -1.92 -15.41
C PHE A 153 -4.72 -0.57 -16.12
N LEU A 154 -5.01 -0.51 -17.43
CA LEU A 154 -5.06 0.74 -18.20
C LEU A 154 -5.93 1.83 -17.55
N PRO A 155 -7.21 1.59 -17.21
CA PRO A 155 -8.03 2.57 -16.50
C PRO A 155 -7.65 2.69 -15.02
N VAL A 156 -7.15 1.64 -14.36
CA VAL A 156 -6.78 1.69 -12.94
C VAL A 156 -5.54 2.56 -12.70
N ARG A 157 -4.54 2.50 -13.56
CA ARG A 157 -3.25 3.22 -13.45
C ARG A 157 -3.38 4.72 -13.19
N PRO A 158 -4.17 5.52 -13.95
CA PRO A 158 -4.31 6.94 -13.68
C PRO A 158 -4.94 7.21 -12.31
N PHE A 159 -5.96 6.46 -11.90
CA PHE A 159 -6.55 6.60 -10.57
C PHE A 159 -5.57 6.19 -9.48
N HIS A 160 -4.82 5.12 -9.67
CA HIS A 160 -3.81 4.65 -8.74
C HIS A 160 -2.77 5.74 -8.44
N LYS A 161 -2.26 6.42 -9.48
CA LYS A 161 -1.33 7.55 -9.34
C LYS A 161 -1.90 8.75 -8.57
N LEU A 162 -3.22 8.84 -8.41
CA LEU A 162 -3.90 9.86 -7.62
C LEU A 162 -4.23 9.36 -6.20
N ILE A 163 -4.66 8.10 -6.07
CA ILE A 163 -5.03 7.48 -4.79
C ILE A 163 -3.81 7.33 -3.89
N VAL A 164 -2.69 6.80 -4.40
CA VAL A 164 -1.53 6.45 -3.56
C VAL A 164 -0.91 7.68 -2.88
N PRO A 165 -0.63 8.80 -3.57
CA PRO A 165 -0.11 9.99 -2.90
C PRO A 165 -1.10 10.58 -1.89
N ALA A 166 -2.40 10.56 -2.19
CA ALA A 166 -3.42 11.05 -1.27
C ALA A 166 -3.51 10.16 -0.01
N MET A 167 -3.43 8.85 -0.18
CA MET A 167 -3.42 7.88 0.91
C MET A 167 -2.15 8.04 1.77
N LEU A 168 -0.96 8.16 1.16
CA LEU A 168 0.28 8.41 1.89
C LEU A 168 0.22 9.69 2.72
N LYS A 169 -0.31 10.77 2.16
CA LYS A 169 -0.53 12.03 2.88
C LYS A 169 -1.45 11.84 4.10
N ASN A 170 -2.51 11.05 3.97
CA ASN A 170 -3.43 10.76 5.06
C ASN A 170 -2.80 9.88 6.15
N ILE A 171 -2.01 8.86 5.75
CA ILE A 171 -1.28 8.00 6.69
C ILE A 171 -0.36 8.84 7.56
N ILE A 172 0.48 9.67 6.93
CA ILE A 172 1.42 10.50 7.68
C ILE A 172 0.70 11.48 8.59
N GLY A 173 -0.32 12.19 8.09
CA GLY A 173 -1.11 13.09 8.93
C GLY A 173 -1.75 12.39 10.14
N LYS A 174 -2.20 11.14 9.98
CA LYS A 174 -2.77 10.33 11.07
C LYS A 174 -1.70 9.91 12.09
N LEU A 175 -0.51 9.52 11.61
CA LEU A 175 0.61 9.13 12.48
C LEU A 175 1.16 10.34 13.25
N GLU A 176 1.30 11.50 12.61
CA GLU A 176 1.74 12.74 13.25
C GLU A 176 0.72 13.29 14.25
N SER A 177 -0.59 13.10 14.01
CA SER A 177 -1.64 13.57 14.95
C SER A 177 -1.82 12.63 16.15
N ALA A 178 -1.41 11.37 16.01
CA ALA A 178 -1.42 10.40 17.10
C ALA A 178 -0.14 10.46 17.96
N ALA A 179 0.84 11.28 17.53
CA ALA A 179 2.12 11.46 18.18
C ALA A 179 2.12 12.64 19.18
#